data_AF-D4J5U1-F1
#
_entry.id   AF-D4J5U1-F1
#
_cell.length_a   1.000
_cell.length_b   1.000
_cell.length_c   1.000
_cell.angle_alpha   90.00
_cell.angle_beta   90.00
_cell.angle_gamma   90.00
#
_symmetry.space_group_name_H-M   'P 1'
#
loop_
_entity.id
_entity.type
_entity.pdbx_description
1 polymer ?
#
loop_
_entity_poly.entity_id
_entity_poly.type
_entity_poly.pdbx_seq_one_letter_code
_entity_poly.pdbx_strand_id
1 'polypeptide(L)'
;MRIEHVALYVKDLENAKKFFMKYLGAKSNDGYHNQKTGFCSYFLTFEDGARIEIMNIPEMADLPKKLARTGYSHIAFSVGSIEKVDALTAELKADGYEVISGPRTTGDGYYESCIVAVEDNQIEITV
;
A
#
# COMPACT_ATOMS: atom_id res chain seq x y z
N MET A 1 0.10 -12.99 -19.86
CA MET A 1 -0.13 -13.15 -18.40
C MET A 1 0.27 -11.85 -17.73
N ARG A 2 -0.45 -11.42 -16.67
CA ARG A 2 -0.19 -10.17 -15.93
C ARG A 2 -0.62 -10.35 -14.48
N ILE A 3 -0.12 -9.51 -13.57
CA ILE A 3 -0.68 -9.39 -12.22
C ILE A 3 -2.06 -8.74 -12.35
N GLU A 4 -3.10 -9.39 -11.84
CA GLU A 4 -4.46 -8.84 -11.85
C GLU A 4 -4.71 -7.99 -10.60
N HIS A 5 -4.35 -8.54 -9.44
CA HIS A 5 -4.37 -7.82 -8.17
C HIS A 5 -3.31 -8.34 -7.21
N VAL A 6 -3.06 -7.54 -6.17
CA VAL A 6 -2.35 -7.94 -4.94
C VAL A 6 -3.34 -7.82 -3.79
N ALA A 7 -3.42 -8.83 -2.93
CA ALA A 7 -4.34 -8.83 -1.82
C ALA A 7 -3.60 -8.54 -0.49
N LEU A 8 -4.19 -7.70 0.35
CA LEU A 8 -3.64 -7.25 1.63
C LEU A 8 -4.69 -7.43 2.72
N TYR A 9 -4.39 -8.30 3.67
CA TYR A 9 -5.17 -8.36 4.91
C TYR A 9 -4.88 -7.13 5.77
N VAL A 10 -5.92 -6.46 6.23
CA VAL A 10 -5.88 -5.32 7.15
C VAL A 10 -6.90 -5.49 8.27
N LYS A 11 -6.57 -5.01 9.45
CA LYS A 11 -7.46 -4.95 10.61
C LYS A 11 -8.50 -3.83 10.45
N ASP A 12 -8.12 -2.68 9.93
CA ASP A 12 -8.99 -1.54 9.71
C ASP A 12 -9.15 -1.23 8.22
N LEU A 13 -10.17 -1.83 7.60
CA LEU A 13 -10.48 -1.66 6.18
C LEU A 13 -10.73 -0.20 5.78
N GLU A 14 -11.39 0.58 6.64
CA GLU A 14 -11.77 1.94 6.28
C GLU A 14 -10.57 2.87 6.32
N ASN A 15 -9.67 2.71 7.28
CA ASN A 15 -8.42 3.47 7.32
C ASN A 15 -7.47 3.06 6.20
N ALA A 16 -7.37 1.75 5.90
CA ALA A 16 -6.60 1.28 4.75
C ALA A 16 -7.14 1.88 3.44
N LYS A 17 -8.46 1.82 3.21
CA LYS A 17 -9.11 2.41 2.04
C LYS A 17 -8.79 3.90 1.92
N LYS A 18 -8.97 4.67 3.00
CA LYS A 18 -8.68 6.12 3.02
C LYS A 18 -7.23 6.43 2.70
N PHE A 19 -6.28 5.64 3.20
CA PHE A 19 -4.86 5.82 2.90
C PHE A 19 -4.59 5.74 1.40
N PHE A 20 -4.97 4.62 0.77
CA PHE A 20 -4.71 4.41 -0.65
C PHE A 20 -5.44 5.42 -1.54
N MET A 21 -6.66 5.81 -1.16
CA MET A 21 -7.40 6.85 -1.88
C MET A 21 -6.74 8.23 -1.75
N LYS A 22 -6.29 8.61 -0.55
CA LYS A 22 -5.70 9.93 -0.29
C LYS A 22 -4.33 10.08 -0.96
N TYR A 23 -3.42 9.15 -0.69
CA TYR A 23 -2.00 9.33 -1.04
C TYR A 23 -1.63 8.75 -2.40
N LEU A 24 -2.35 7.72 -2.85
CA LEU A 24 -2.01 6.97 -4.07
C LEU A 24 -3.12 7.06 -5.12
N GLY A 25 -4.11 7.94 -4.92
CA GLY A 25 -5.15 8.24 -5.91
C GLY A 25 -6.08 7.06 -6.23
N ALA A 26 -6.14 6.04 -5.38
CA ALA A 26 -6.98 4.87 -5.61
C ALA A 26 -8.47 5.22 -5.66
N LYS A 27 -9.24 4.45 -6.43
CA LYS A 27 -10.71 4.45 -6.42
C LYS A 27 -11.22 3.13 -5.85
N SER A 28 -12.01 3.20 -4.80
CA SER A 28 -12.66 2.04 -4.19
C SER A 28 -13.93 1.65 -4.96
N ASN A 29 -14.24 0.36 -4.98
CA ASN A 29 -15.58 -0.14 -5.26
C ASN A 29 -16.52 0.03 -4.05
N ASP A 30 -17.76 -0.47 -4.19
CA ASP A 30 -18.80 -0.44 -3.14
C ASP A 30 -18.52 -1.38 -1.95
N GLY A 31 -17.50 -2.22 -2.04
CA GLY A 31 -17.16 -3.23 -1.05
C GLY A 31 -17.94 -4.54 -1.17
N TYR A 32 -17.43 -5.57 -0.52
CA TYR A 32 -18.03 -6.88 -0.42
C TYR A 32 -18.07 -7.32 1.04
N HIS A 33 -19.16 -7.96 1.47
CA HIS A 33 -19.30 -8.54 2.80
C HIS A 33 -20.00 -9.90 2.73
N ASN A 34 -19.31 -10.94 3.17
CA ASN A 34 -19.88 -12.26 3.39
C ASN A 34 -20.42 -12.37 4.82
N GLN A 35 -21.74 -12.25 4.97
CA GLN A 35 -22.41 -12.32 6.28
C GLN A 35 -22.21 -13.65 7.02
N LYS A 36 -21.88 -14.75 6.34
CA LYS A 36 -21.69 -16.06 6.98
C LYS A 36 -20.32 -16.21 7.63
N THR A 37 -19.29 -15.63 7.02
CA THR A 37 -17.89 -15.74 7.49
C THR A 37 -17.38 -14.47 8.15
N GLY A 38 -18.09 -13.34 7.99
CA GLY A 38 -17.64 -12.01 8.39
C GLY A 38 -16.55 -11.43 7.49
N PHE A 39 -16.20 -12.10 6.39
CA PHE A 39 -15.19 -11.59 5.45
C PHE A 39 -15.69 -10.32 4.78
N CYS A 40 -14.85 -9.28 4.77
CA CYS A 40 -15.10 -8.01 4.11
C CYS A 40 -13.93 -7.66 3.20
N SER A 41 -14.18 -7.07 2.04
CA SER A 41 -13.11 -6.55 1.17
C SER A 41 -13.52 -5.36 0.33
N TYR A 42 -12.51 -4.60 -0.11
CA TYR A 42 -12.63 -3.59 -1.16
C TYR A 42 -11.60 -3.86 -2.24
N PHE A 43 -11.99 -3.64 -3.50
CA PHE A 43 -11.03 -3.51 -4.59
C PHE A 43 -10.72 -2.04 -4.82
N LEU A 44 -9.43 -1.72 -4.78
CA LEU A 44 -8.84 -0.42 -5.02
C LEU A 44 -8.20 -0.43 -6.40
N THR A 45 -8.71 0.44 -7.27
CA THR A 45 -8.29 0.54 -8.68
C THR A 45 -7.52 1.83 -8.88
N PHE A 46 -6.42 1.77 -9.64
CA PHE A 46 -5.57 2.92 -9.98
C PHE A 46 -5.83 3.37 -11.42
N GLU A 47 -5.01 4.25 -11.97
CA GLU A 47 -5.16 4.73 -13.35
C GLU A 47 -5.14 3.57 -14.36
N ASP A 48 -4.23 2.63 -14.17
CA ASP A 48 -4.15 1.39 -14.93
C ASP A 48 -3.54 0.24 -14.10
N GLY A 49 -3.24 -0.89 -14.77
CA GLY A 49 -2.47 -1.97 -14.17
C GLY A 49 -3.23 -2.84 -13.16
N ALA A 50 -2.51 -3.26 -12.13
CA ALA A 50 -3.01 -4.17 -11.10
C ALA A 50 -3.85 -3.41 -10.06
N ARG A 51 -4.80 -4.11 -9.45
CA ARG A 51 -5.63 -3.60 -8.34
C ARG A 51 -5.07 -4.04 -7.00
N ILE A 52 -5.47 -3.37 -5.92
CA ILE A 52 -5.27 -3.89 -4.56
C ILE A 52 -6.61 -4.36 -4.01
N GLU A 53 -6.67 -5.60 -3.52
CA GLU A 53 -7.76 -6.06 -2.66
C GLU A 53 -7.35 -5.87 -1.21
N ILE A 54 -7.93 -4.90 -0.51
CA ILE A 54 -7.83 -4.84 0.96
C ILE A 54 -8.95 -5.69 1.56
N MET A 55 -8.61 -6.57 2.48
CA MET A 55 -9.54 -7.57 3.01
C MET A 55 -9.38 -7.75 4.52
N ASN A 56 -10.47 -8.17 5.17
CA ASN A 56 -10.53 -8.45 6.59
C ASN A 56 -11.40 -9.69 6.83
N ILE A 57 -11.05 -10.47 7.82
CA ILE A 57 -11.86 -11.58 8.33
C ILE A 57 -11.78 -11.58 9.87
N PRO A 58 -12.84 -11.97 10.60
CA PRO A 58 -12.78 -12.09 12.04
C PRO A 58 -11.66 -13.00 12.52
N GLU A 59 -11.11 -12.69 13.70
CA GLU A 59 -10.09 -13.51 14.39
C GLU A 59 -8.78 -13.71 13.62
N MET A 60 -8.44 -12.77 12.74
CA MET A 60 -7.17 -12.76 12.01
C MET A 60 -5.97 -12.60 12.95
N ALA A 61 -4.90 -13.36 12.68
CA ALA A 61 -3.62 -13.16 13.33
C ALA A 61 -2.96 -11.85 12.85
N ASP A 62 -2.68 -10.94 13.78
CA ASP A 62 -1.93 -9.71 13.53
C ASP A 62 -0.55 -9.80 14.21
N LEU A 63 0.38 -10.43 13.50
CA LEU A 63 1.73 -10.69 13.99
C LEU A 63 2.67 -9.52 13.62
N PRO A 64 3.70 -9.23 14.43
CA PRO A 64 4.68 -8.20 14.12
C PRO A 64 5.34 -8.39 12.75
N LYS A 65 5.33 -7.35 11.93
CA LYS A 65 5.81 -7.36 10.55
C LYS A 65 7.24 -6.83 10.46
N LYS A 66 8.24 -7.60 10.94
CA LYS A 66 9.66 -7.23 10.82
C LYS A 66 10.03 -6.89 9.36
N LEU A 67 10.71 -5.76 9.14
CA LEU A 67 11.03 -5.25 7.80
C LEU A 67 11.72 -6.29 6.91
N ALA A 68 12.79 -6.92 7.41
CA ALA A 68 13.49 -8.00 6.72
C ALA A 68 12.94 -9.37 7.14
N ARG A 69 12.05 -9.93 6.31
CA ARG A 69 11.46 -11.27 6.49
C ARG A 69 11.19 -11.95 5.14
N THR A 70 11.05 -13.27 5.13
CA THR A 70 10.62 -14.01 3.93
C THR A 70 9.13 -13.79 3.66
N GLY A 71 8.73 -13.77 2.37
CA GLY A 71 7.36 -13.51 1.92
C GLY A 71 7.26 -12.27 1.05
N TYR A 72 6.03 -11.72 0.90
CA TYR A 72 5.84 -10.42 0.25
C TYR A 72 6.54 -9.32 1.06
N SER A 73 7.42 -8.56 0.40
CA SER A 73 8.24 -7.54 1.05
C SER A 73 7.57 -6.17 1.06
N HIS A 74 7.19 -5.68 -0.13
CA HIS A 74 6.57 -4.38 -0.36
C HIS A 74 5.74 -4.40 -1.65
N ILE A 75 5.04 -3.30 -1.93
CA ILE A 75 4.47 -2.98 -3.25
C ILE A 75 5.02 -1.60 -3.66
N ALA A 76 5.42 -1.46 -4.92
CA ALA A 76 5.93 -0.20 -5.46
C ALA A 76 4.88 0.52 -6.31
N PHE A 77 4.79 1.85 -6.18
CA PHE A 77 3.94 2.72 -6.98
C PHE A 77 4.77 3.74 -7.74
N SER A 78 4.65 3.71 -9.07
CA SER A 78 5.19 4.75 -9.94
C SER A 78 4.27 5.98 -9.88
N VAL A 79 4.83 7.14 -9.55
CA VAL A 79 4.09 8.43 -9.51
C VAL A 79 4.42 9.33 -10.70
N GLY A 80 5.37 8.94 -11.54
CA GLY A 80 5.65 9.52 -12.86
C GLY A 80 6.78 10.56 -12.88
N SER A 81 7.27 11.04 -11.74
CA SER A 81 8.42 11.95 -11.71
C SER A 81 9.14 11.98 -10.36
N ILE A 82 10.42 12.40 -10.38
CA ILE A 82 11.27 12.57 -9.20
C ILE A 82 10.62 13.53 -8.20
N GLU A 83 10.08 14.65 -8.70
CA GLU A 83 9.46 15.69 -7.88
C GLU A 83 8.22 15.18 -7.14
N LYS A 84 7.47 14.26 -7.77
CA LYS A 84 6.32 13.62 -7.13
C LYS A 84 6.73 12.60 -6.07
N VAL A 85 7.83 11.87 -6.28
CA VAL A 85 8.42 11.00 -5.25
C VAL A 85 8.78 11.84 -4.03
N ASP A 86 9.51 12.94 -4.24
CA ASP A 86 9.91 13.87 -3.17
C ASP A 86 8.71 14.45 -2.42
N ALA A 87 7.74 15.00 -3.16
CA ALA A 87 6.57 15.65 -2.59
C ALA A 87 5.70 14.68 -1.78
N LEU A 88 5.38 13.51 -2.35
CA LEU A 88 4.54 12.52 -1.66
C LEU A 88 5.25 11.96 -0.42
N THR A 89 6.55 11.72 -0.50
CA THR A 89 7.32 11.25 0.66
C THR A 89 7.34 12.29 1.78
N ALA A 90 7.50 13.56 1.45
CA ALA A 90 7.47 14.65 2.42
C ALA A 90 6.08 14.80 3.07
N GLU A 91 5.00 14.68 2.28
CA GLU A 91 3.62 14.70 2.78
C GLU A 91 3.35 13.55 3.75
N LEU A 92 3.69 12.31 3.36
CA LEU A 92 3.54 11.13 4.22
C LEU A 92 4.33 11.26 5.52
N LYS A 93 5.56 11.76 5.46
CA LYS A 93 6.36 12.02 6.65
C LYS A 93 5.72 13.06 7.57
N ALA A 94 5.18 14.14 7.00
CA ALA A 94 4.51 15.20 7.76
C ALA A 94 3.21 14.69 8.43
N ASP A 95 2.51 13.77 7.77
CA ASP A 95 1.30 13.12 8.29
C ASP A 95 1.59 11.98 9.28
N GLY A 96 2.87 11.72 9.59
CA GLY A 96 3.31 10.84 10.67
C GLY A 96 3.70 9.42 10.24
N TYR A 97 3.78 9.13 8.95
CA TYR A 97 4.28 7.84 8.46
C TYR A 97 5.81 7.76 8.59
N GLU A 98 6.30 6.57 8.94
CA GLU A 98 7.73 6.33 9.03
C GLU A 98 8.34 6.20 7.63
N VAL A 99 9.36 7.01 7.36
CA VAL A 99 10.18 6.91 6.15
C VAL A 99 11.44 6.12 6.47
N ILE A 100 11.45 4.84 6.10
CA ILE A 100 12.59 3.93 6.34
C ILE A 100 13.70 4.12 5.30
N SER A 101 13.37 4.70 4.14
CA SER A 101 14.35 5.15 3.16
C SER A 101 13.87 6.40 2.45
N GLY A 102 14.62 7.49 2.56
CA GLY A 102 14.31 8.74 1.86
C GLY A 102 14.51 8.64 0.34
N PRO A 103 14.01 9.64 -0.42
CA PRO A 103 14.19 9.70 -1.87
C PRO A 103 15.66 9.63 -2.27
N ARG A 104 16.01 8.66 -3.10
CA ARG A 104 17.38 8.44 -3.60
C ARG A 104 17.37 7.61 -4.88
N THR A 105 18.48 7.64 -5.62
CA THR A 105 18.74 6.65 -6.65
C THR A 105 19.31 5.37 -6.02
N THR A 106 18.71 4.23 -6.29
CA THR A 106 19.16 2.91 -5.84
C THR A 106 20.30 2.37 -6.70
N GLY A 107 20.96 1.30 -6.22
CA GLY A 107 22.05 0.65 -6.95
C GLY A 107 21.60 -0.03 -8.27
N ASP A 108 20.30 -0.33 -8.40
CA ASP A 108 19.67 -0.90 -9.59
C ASP A 108 18.95 0.14 -10.48
N GLY A 109 19.05 1.43 -10.13
CA GLY A 109 18.73 2.55 -11.03
C GLY A 109 17.34 3.16 -10.89
N TYR A 110 16.56 2.78 -9.87
CA TYR A 110 15.29 3.44 -9.55
C TYR A 110 15.53 4.71 -8.74
N TYR A 111 14.76 5.76 -9.01
CA TYR A 111 14.64 6.88 -8.07
C TYR A 111 13.41 6.65 -7.22
N GLU A 112 13.60 6.38 -5.93
CA GLU A 112 12.52 5.94 -5.05
C GLU A 112 12.71 6.40 -3.60
N SER A 113 11.61 6.32 -2.84
CA SER A 113 11.60 6.30 -1.38
C SER A 113 10.84 5.07 -0.88
N CYS A 114 11.00 4.74 0.41
CA CYS A 114 10.29 3.64 1.05
C CYS A 114 9.71 4.07 2.40
N ILE A 115 8.43 3.78 2.59
CA ILE A 115 7.66 4.15 3.78
C ILE A 115 7.02 2.92 4.44
N VAL A 116 6.82 2.99 5.76
CA VAL A 116 5.95 2.06 6.49
C VAL A 116 4.55 2.68 6.53
N ALA A 117 3.65 2.07 5.78
CA ALA A 117 2.33 2.59 5.46
C ALA A 117 1.25 2.01 6.40
N VAL A 118 0.16 1.52 5.82
CA VAL A 118 -0.96 0.89 6.50
C VAL A 118 -0.49 -0.38 7.21
N GLU A 119 -0.67 -0.44 8.53
CA GLU A 119 -0.48 -1.63 9.37
C GLU A 119 0.87 -2.35 9.18
N ASP A 120 1.95 -1.56 9.20
CA ASP A 120 3.35 -2.01 9.08
C ASP A 120 3.74 -2.60 7.71
N ASN A 121 2.94 -2.34 6.67
CA ASN A 121 3.26 -2.75 5.31
C ASN A 121 4.15 -1.71 4.62
N GLN A 122 5.17 -2.18 3.92
CA GLN A 122 6.11 -1.32 3.20
C GLN A 122 5.55 -0.94 1.83
N ILE A 123 5.66 0.34 1.48
CA ILE A 123 5.35 0.86 0.15
C ILE A 123 6.57 1.62 -0.37
N GLU A 124 6.97 1.28 -1.59
CA GLU A 124 7.94 2.07 -2.35
C GLU A 124 7.22 3.06 -3.25
N ILE A 125 7.72 4.30 -3.29
CA ILE A 125 7.23 5.35 -4.17
C ILE A 125 8.35 5.62 -5.15
N THR A 126 8.10 5.35 -6.44
CA THR A 126 9.11 5.41 -7.50
C THR A 126 8.64 6.27 -8.66
N VAL A 127 9.52 6.51 -9.64
CA VAL A 127 9.19 7.25 -10.86
C VAL A 127 8.31 6.41 -11.76
#